data_AF-A0A5C7ZU95-F1
#
_entry.id   AF-A0A5C7ZU95-F1
#
_cell.length_a   1.000
_cell.length_b   1.000
_cell.length_c   1.000
_cell.angle_alpha   90.00
_cell.angle_beta   90.00
_cell.angle_gamma   90.00
#
_symmetry.space_group_name_H-M   'P 1'
#
loop_
_entity.id
_entity.type
_entity.pdbx_description
1 polymer ?
#
loop_
_entity_poly.entity_id
_entity_poly.type
_entity_poly.pdbx_seq_one_letter_code
_entity_poly.pdbx_strand_id
1 'polypeptide(L)'
;MDHLLRDSTTLELYAWLDDGAELPGWDVLVGNPFGKSLPEDQFTTVQNYFAEYHLEYFRQRLYREFPSRLHALLLFATRIDAETFRAKHPARVFGKTLVRARSKGSYLCSFHDSSWLDYLRLPHSLTLTTLDTIANYYWKGALVEEAGLTFMNERWREPPVIEALFQGTLEATTVTPQSAWLPGFG
;
A
#
# COMPACT_ATOMS: atom_id res chain seq x y z
N MET A 1 -3.47 18.56 6.75
CA MET A 1 -4.55 17.56 6.78
C MET A 1 -4.00 16.40 7.57
N ASP A 2 -4.75 15.92 8.56
CA ASP A 2 -4.35 14.73 9.30
C ASP A 2 -4.46 13.51 8.36
N HIS A 3 -3.39 12.75 8.16
CA HIS A 3 -3.37 11.54 7.31
C HIS A 3 -3.81 10.30 8.11
N LEU A 4 -4.34 10.50 9.31
CA LEU A 4 -5.06 9.52 10.12
C LEU A 4 -6.55 9.86 10.16
N LEU A 5 -7.39 8.89 9.83
CA LEU A 5 -8.84 8.97 9.91
C LEU A 5 -9.38 7.98 10.92
N ARG A 6 -10.25 8.47 11.82
CA ARG A 6 -11.07 7.66 12.71
C ARG A 6 -12.52 8.10 12.55
N ASP A 7 -13.25 7.39 11.71
CA ASP A 7 -14.59 7.81 11.26
C ASP A 7 -15.47 6.59 10.95
N SER A 8 -16.69 6.85 10.48
CA SER A 8 -17.69 5.92 9.98
C SER A 8 -18.30 6.37 8.65
N THR A 9 -17.90 7.54 8.13
CA THR A 9 -18.26 8.00 6.79
C THR A 9 -17.75 7.03 5.72
N THR A 10 -18.54 6.81 4.66
CA THR A 10 -18.12 5.88 3.60
C THR A 10 -16.84 6.35 2.93
N LEU A 11 -15.81 5.52 3.00
CA LEU A 11 -14.50 5.69 2.38
C LEU A 11 -14.39 4.69 1.22
N GLU A 12 -14.00 5.16 0.04
CA GLU A 12 -13.69 4.30 -1.10
C GLU A 12 -12.19 4.06 -1.19
N LEU A 13 -11.78 2.80 -1.32
CA LEU A 13 -10.38 2.36 -1.45
C LEU A 13 -10.26 1.36 -2.60
N TYR A 14 -9.03 1.08 -3.04
CA TYR A 14 -8.77 0.25 -4.22
C TYR A 14 -7.76 -0.86 -3.92
N ALA A 15 -7.96 -2.05 -4.49
CA ALA A 15 -7.02 -3.16 -4.35
C ALA A 15 -6.94 -4.00 -5.62
N TRP A 16 -5.76 -4.54 -5.91
CA TRP A 16 -5.58 -5.55 -6.97
C TRP A 16 -5.83 -6.93 -6.38
N LEU A 17 -6.83 -7.65 -6.89
CA LEU A 17 -7.22 -8.98 -6.39
C LEU A 17 -6.95 -10.07 -7.43
N ASP A 18 -6.55 -11.25 -6.96
CA ASP A 18 -6.52 -12.45 -7.79
C ASP A 18 -7.95 -12.87 -8.17
N ASP A 19 -8.09 -13.63 -9.25
CA ASP A 19 -9.39 -14.13 -9.69
C ASP A 19 -10.03 -15.02 -8.61
N GLY A 20 -11.30 -14.74 -8.28
CA GLY A 20 -12.03 -15.42 -7.20
C GLY A 20 -11.61 -15.06 -5.76
N ALA A 21 -10.71 -14.11 -5.53
CA ALA A 21 -10.34 -13.69 -4.18
C ALA A 21 -11.44 -12.81 -3.53
N GLU A 22 -11.76 -13.10 -2.26
CA GLU A 22 -12.65 -12.25 -1.46
C GLU A 22 -11.92 -10.96 -1.01
N LEU A 23 -12.68 -9.88 -0.87
CA LEU A 23 -12.20 -8.65 -0.23
C LEU A 23 -12.09 -8.81 1.30
N PRO A 24 -11.28 -7.98 1.99
CA PRO A 24 -10.55 -6.84 1.44
C PRO A 24 -9.09 -6.80 1.82
N GLY A 25 -8.20 -6.74 0.85
CA GLY A 25 -6.83 -6.30 1.11
C GLY A 25 -5.91 -7.37 1.70
N TRP A 26 -4.63 -7.18 1.42
CA TRP A 26 -3.61 -8.18 1.65
C TRP A 26 -3.24 -8.24 3.12
N ASP A 27 -3.50 -9.36 3.78
CA ASP A 27 -2.83 -9.71 5.02
C ASP A 27 -1.35 -9.95 4.70
N VAL A 28 -0.47 -9.18 5.35
CA VAL A 28 0.99 -9.28 5.22
C VAL A 28 1.46 -10.72 5.50
N LEU A 29 0.74 -11.48 6.32
CA LEU A 29 1.04 -12.86 6.70
C LEU A 29 0.41 -13.93 5.79
N VAL A 30 -0.67 -13.64 5.05
CA VAL A 30 -1.42 -14.65 4.28
C VAL A 30 -1.29 -14.49 2.76
N GLY A 31 -0.90 -13.32 2.25
CA GLY A 31 -0.83 -13.16 0.80
C GLY A 31 -0.51 -11.75 0.35
N ASN A 32 0.68 -11.28 0.72
CA ASN A 32 1.21 -10.03 0.21
C ASN A 32 1.82 -10.24 -1.20
N PRO A 33 1.71 -9.27 -2.13
CA PRO A 33 2.63 -9.20 -3.28
C PRO A 33 4.11 -8.98 -2.89
N PHE A 34 4.45 -8.89 -1.60
CA PHE A 34 5.80 -8.99 -1.02
C PHE A 34 6.09 -10.39 -0.41
N GLY A 35 5.12 -11.30 -0.40
CA GLY A 35 5.14 -12.56 0.37
C GLY A 35 5.13 -13.86 -0.44
N LYS A 36 5.10 -13.82 -1.79
CA LYS A 36 5.43 -15.01 -2.57
C LYS A 36 6.93 -15.10 -2.76
N SER A 37 7.54 -16.01 -2.01
CA SER A 37 8.93 -16.43 -2.18
C SER A 37 9.11 -17.09 -3.55
N LEU A 38 9.95 -16.50 -4.39
CA LEU A 38 10.69 -17.28 -5.37
C LEU A 38 11.93 -17.86 -4.66
N PRO A 39 12.31 -19.13 -4.91
CA PRO A 39 13.46 -19.77 -4.26
C PRO A 39 14.80 -19.03 -4.42
N GLU A 40 14.92 -18.13 -5.39
CA GLU A 40 16.13 -17.33 -5.67
C GLU A 40 16.20 -15.99 -4.89
N ASP A 41 15.21 -15.65 -4.05
CA ASP A 41 14.99 -14.29 -3.53
C ASP A 41 15.07 -14.16 -1.98
N GLN A 42 15.96 -14.93 -1.34
CA GLN A 42 16.15 -14.88 0.13
C GLN A 42 16.58 -13.49 0.63
N PHE A 43 17.39 -12.77 -0.17
CA PHE A 43 17.87 -11.44 0.20
C PHE A 43 16.73 -10.41 0.22
N THR A 44 15.88 -10.41 -0.80
CA THR A 44 14.68 -9.56 -0.91
C THR A 44 13.70 -9.84 0.23
N THR A 45 13.55 -11.11 0.63
CA THR A 45 12.70 -11.51 1.77
C THR A 45 13.22 -10.93 3.09
N VAL A 46 14.54 -11.00 3.32
CA VAL A 46 15.18 -10.46 4.52
C VAL A 46 15.07 -8.92 4.55
N GLN A 47 15.32 -8.25 3.43
CA GLN A 47 15.17 -6.79 3.34
C GLN A 47 13.73 -6.33 3.63
N ASN A 48 12.73 -7.04 3.08
CA ASN A 48 11.32 -6.77 3.37
C ASN A 48 10.99 -6.93 4.86
N TYR A 49 11.47 -8.02 5.47
CA TYR A 49 11.28 -8.25 6.89
C TYR A 49 11.90 -7.12 7.74
N PHE A 50 13.14 -6.72 7.43
CA PHE A 50 13.81 -5.63 8.14
C PHE A 50 13.09 -4.30 7.99
N ALA A 51 12.61 -3.97 6.79
CA ALA A 51 11.85 -2.74 6.55
C ALA A 51 10.55 -2.70 7.38
N GLU A 52 9.75 -3.77 7.33
CA GLU A 52 8.48 -3.84 8.07
C GLU A 52 8.72 -3.85 9.59
N TYR A 53 9.72 -4.58 10.07
CA TYR A 53 10.10 -4.59 11.49
C TYR A 53 10.49 -3.19 11.98
N HIS A 54 11.32 -2.47 11.23
CA HIS A 54 11.78 -1.14 11.64
C HIS A 54 10.64 -0.11 11.64
N LEU A 55 9.76 -0.17 10.62
CA LEU A 55 8.57 0.67 10.56
C LEU A 55 7.64 0.40 11.75
N GLU A 56 7.36 -0.87 12.07
CA GLU A 56 6.51 -1.23 13.22
C GLU A 56 7.15 -0.81 14.55
N TYR A 57 8.46 -0.99 14.72
CA TYR A 57 9.18 -0.55 15.91
C TYR A 57 9.05 0.96 16.15
N PHE A 58 9.19 1.77 15.10
CA PHE A 58 8.96 3.22 15.18
C PHE A 58 7.51 3.55 15.50
N ARG A 59 6.56 2.87 14.85
CA ARG A 59 5.12 3.07 15.06
C ARG A 59 4.73 2.89 16.52
N GLN A 60 5.14 1.76 17.11
CA GLN A 60 4.83 1.44 18.51
C GLN A 60 5.39 2.45 19.51
N ARG A 61 6.45 3.18 19.16
CA ARG A 61 7.09 4.15 20.05
C ARG A 61 6.53 5.55 19.90
N LEU A 62 6.31 5.99 18.66
CA LEU A 62 6.07 7.40 18.33
C LEU A 62 4.72 7.68 17.64
N TYR A 63 4.09 6.66 17.06
CA TYR A 63 2.91 6.80 16.18
C TYR A 63 1.86 5.71 16.50
N ARG A 64 1.57 5.52 17.80
CA ARG A 64 0.76 4.39 18.32
C ARG A 64 -0.69 4.42 17.85
N GLU A 65 -1.18 5.61 17.52
CA GLU A 65 -2.51 5.90 17.02
C GLU A 65 -2.74 5.38 15.60
N PHE A 66 -1.66 5.16 14.84
CA PHE A 66 -1.73 4.65 13.47
C PHE A 66 -1.92 3.13 13.45
N PRO A 67 -2.71 2.60 12.50
CA PRO A 67 -2.78 1.16 12.22
C PRO A 67 -1.40 0.53 12.01
N SER A 68 -1.21 -0.68 12.53
CA SER A 68 -0.02 -1.47 12.23
C SER A 68 -0.10 -2.01 10.81
N ARG A 69 0.94 -1.79 10.00
CA ARG A 69 1.06 -2.39 8.67
C ARG A 69 0.99 -3.92 8.68
N LEU A 70 1.42 -4.53 9.79
CA LEU A 70 1.42 -5.99 9.96
C LEU A 70 0.02 -6.59 10.13
N HIS A 71 -0.98 -5.76 10.48
CA HIS A 71 -2.33 -6.22 10.81
C HIS A 71 -3.43 -5.48 10.04
N ALA A 72 -3.12 -4.32 9.48
CA ALA A 72 -4.04 -3.54 8.68
C ALA A 72 -4.15 -4.13 7.28
N LEU A 73 -5.31 -3.93 6.67
CA LEU A 73 -5.51 -4.22 5.26
C LEU A 73 -4.79 -3.14 4.45
N LEU A 74 -3.94 -3.56 3.52
CA LEU A 74 -3.22 -2.66 2.62
C LEU A 74 -4.05 -2.45 1.35
N LEU A 75 -4.47 -1.21 1.11
CA LEU A 75 -5.20 -0.79 -0.09
C LEU A 75 -4.54 0.46 -0.69
N PHE A 76 -5.04 0.94 -1.82
CA PHE A 76 -4.68 2.22 -2.42
C PHE A 76 -5.75 3.26 -2.12
N ALA A 77 -5.32 4.49 -1.82
CA ALA A 77 -6.21 5.60 -1.51
C ALA A 77 -7.12 5.94 -2.70
N THR A 78 -6.56 5.92 -3.92
CA THR A 78 -7.31 6.19 -5.14
C THR A 78 -7.04 5.16 -6.24
N ARG A 79 -7.87 5.20 -7.28
CA ARG A 79 -7.63 4.44 -8.52
C ARG A 79 -6.30 4.84 -9.18
N ILE A 80 -5.95 6.13 -9.13
CA ILE A 80 -4.71 6.66 -9.72
C ILE A 80 -3.49 6.08 -8.99
N ASP A 81 -3.54 5.97 -7.66
CA ASP A 81 -2.48 5.32 -6.88
C ASP A 81 -2.31 3.86 -7.28
N ALA A 82 -3.42 3.12 -7.43
CA ALA A 82 -3.40 1.72 -7.82
C ALA A 82 -2.85 1.50 -9.25
N GLU A 83 -3.19 2.38 -10.19
CA GLU A 83 -2.68 2.35 -11.57
C GLU A 83 -1.21 2.77 -11.65
N THR A 84 -0.80 3.77 -10.87
CA THR A 84 0.61 4.17 -10.73
C THR A 84 1.45 3.03 -10.16
N PHE A 85 0.95 2.36 -9.12
CA PHE A 85 1.59 1.17 -8.56
C PHE A 85 1.75 0.06 -9.61
N ARG A 86 0.72 -0.19 -10.43
CA ARG A 86 0.78 -1.16 -11.53
C ARG A 86 1.87 -0.80 -12.54
N ALA A 87 2.03 0.48 -12.88
CA ALA A 87 3.06 0.93 -13.80
C ALA A 87 4.48 0.70 -13.24
N LYS A 88 4.67 0.98 -11.94
CA LYS A 88 5.95 0.75 -11.24
C LYS A 88 6.26 -0.74 -11.04
N HIS A 89 5.23 -1.53 -10.74
CA HIS A 89 5.35 -2.92 -10.29
C HIS A 89 4.47 -3.90 -11.10
N PRO A 90 4.63 -3.98 -12.43
CA PRO A 90 3.71 -4.74 -13.29
C PRO A 90 3.62 -6.22 -12.93
N ALA A 91 4.74 -6.84 -12.53
CA ALA A 91 4.78 -8.24 -12.12
C ALA A 91 3.94 -8.55 -10.87
N ARG A 92 3.77 -7.57 -9.97
CA ARG A 92 3.07 -7.75 -8.69
C ARG A 92 1.55 -7.73 -8.82
N VAL A 93 1.06 -7.21 -9.94
CA VAL A 93 -0.38 -7.09 -10.24
C VAL A 93 -0.78 -7.84 -11.52
N PHE A 94 0.16 -8.57 -12.12
CA PHE A 94 -0.10 -9.34 -13.33
C PHE A 94 -1.21 -10.38 -13.06
N GLY A 95 -2.22 -10.41 -13.93
CA GLY A 95 -3.37 -11.32 -13.79
C GLY A 95 -4.38 -10.91 -12.72
N LYS A 96 -4.17 -9.81 -12.00
CA LYS A 96 -5.10 -9.31 -10.97
C LYS A 96 -6.10 -8.33 -11.57
N THR A 97 -7.28 -8.25 -10.95
CA THR A 97 -8.32 -7.27 -11.28
C THR A 97 -8.33 -6.14 -10.26
N LEU A 98 -8.45 -4.90 -10.73
CA LEU A 98 -8.60 -3.74 -9.85
C LEU A 98 -10.03 -3.67 -9.33
N VAL A 99 -10.19 -3.76 -8.01
CA VAL A 99 -11.48 -3.74 -7.32
C VAL A 99 -11.58 -2.49 -6.45
N ARG A 100 -12.78 -1.90 -6.44
CA ARG A 100 -13.15 -0.82 -5.52
C ARG A 100 -13.84 -1.40 -4.29
N ALA A 101 -13.34 -1.03 -3.12
CA ALA A 101 -13.85 -1.40 -1.81
C ALA A 101 -14.48 -0.17 -1.13
N ARG A 102 -15.56 -0.38 -0.37
CA ARG A 102 -16.24 0.68 0.40
C ARG A 102 -16.25 0.33 1.88
N SER A 103 -15.90 1.29 2.73
CA SER A 103 -15.96 1.08 4.19
C SER A 103 -17.41 0.95 4.65
N LYS A 104 -17.60 0.13 5.68
CA LYS A 104 -18.87 -0.06 6.37
C LYS A 104 -18.69 0.02 7.87
N GLY A 105 -19.44 0.92 8.51
CA GLY A 105 -19.33 1.17 9.94
C GLY A 105 -18.04 1.91 10.30
N SER A 106 -17.69 1.86 11.58
CA SER A 106 -16.50 2.54 12.10
C SER A 106 -15.21 1.91 11.59
N TYR A 107 -14.24 2.75 11.28
CA TYR A 107 -12.91 2.35 10.83
C TYR A 107 -11.81 3.25 11.40
N LEU A 108 -10.59 2.73 11.32
CA LEU A 108 -9.34 3.46 11.47
C LEU A 108 -8.56 3.32 10.16
N CYS A 109 -8.15 4.42 9.55
CA CYS A 109 -7.43 4.41 8.29
C CYS A 109 -6.28 5.41 8.33
N SER A 110 -5.12 5.05 7.79
CA SER A 110 -4.04 6.02 7.58
C SER A 110 -3.42 5.93 6.21
N PHE A 111 -2.91 7.06 5.71
CA PHE A 111 -2.39 7.18 4.36
C PHE A 111 -0.89 7.46 4.35
N HIS A 112 -0.16 6.71 3.53
CA HIS A 112 1.30 6.80 3.46
C HIS A 112 1.79 6.62 2.01
N ASP A 113 2.94 7.21 1.68
CA ASP A 113 3.57 6.97 0.38
C ASP A 113 4.32 5.63 0.40
N SER A 114 3.78 4.64 -0.31
CA SER A 114 4.39 3.30 -0.42
C SER A 114 5.72 3.31 -1.16
N SER A 115 6.07 4.40 -1.85
CA SER A 115 7.38 4.56 -2.50
C SER A 115 8.53 4.54 -1.47
N TRP A 116 8.29 4.89 -0.20
CA TRP A 116 9.31 4.71 0.85
C TRP A 116 9.79 3.26 0.94
N LEU A 117 8.89 2.29 0.73
CA LEU A 117 9.23 0.88 0.75
C LEU A 117 10.02 0.47 -0.51
N ASP A 118 9.73 1.09 -1.65
CA ASP A 118 10.50 0.87 -2.88
C ASP A 118 11.94 1.35 -2.70
N TYR A 119 12.13 2.50 -2.05
CA TYR A 119 13.46 2.99 -1.68
C TYR A 119 14.19 2.02 -0.76
N LEU A 120 13.53 1.57 0.32
CA LEU A 120 14.12 0.63 1.28
C LEU A 120 14.56 -0.70 0.65
N ARG A 121 13.98 -1.07 -0.50
CA ARG A 121 14.33 -2.28 -1.27
C ARG A 121 15.43 -2.08 -2.29
N LEU A 122 15.88 -0.85 -2.54
CA LEU A 122 17.00 -0.62 -3.44
C LEU A 122 18.25 -1.34 -2.91
N PRO A 123 19.15 -1.82 -3.81
CA PRO A 123 20.36 -2.54 -3.43
C PRO A 123 21.44 -1.56 -2.92
N HIS A 124 21.13 -0.83 -1.86
CA HIS A 124 22.02 0.07 -1.13
C HIS A 124 22.14 -0.34 0.34
N SER A 125 23.26 0.02 0.96
CA SER A 125 23.43 -0.12 2.41
C SER A 125 22.88 1.12 3.10
N LEU A 126 21.88 0.93 3.96
CA LEU A 126 21.32 2.01 4.78
C LEU A 126 21.89 1.96 6.19
N THR A 127 22.22 3.14 6.74
CA THR A 127 22.55 3.25 8.16
C THR A 127 21.28 3.21 9.01
N LEU A 128 21.38 2.85 10.29
CA LEU A 128 20.25 2.91 11.22
C LEU A 128 19.64 4.32 11.29
N THR A 129 20.47 5.37 11.28
CA THR A 129 19.99 6.76 11.27
C THR A 129 19.18 7.08 10.01
N THR A 130 19.57 6.55 8.85
CA THR A 130 18.80 6.69 7.61
C THR A 130 17.47 5.94 7.71
N LEU A 131 17.46 4.73 8.27
CA LEU A 131 16.24 3.95 8.49
C LEU A 131 15.28 4.67 9.45
N ASP A 132 15.78 5.24 10.54
CA ASP A 132 15.02 6.05 11.50
C ASP A 132 14.38 7.27 10.82
N THR A 133 15.15 7.93 9.95
CA THR A 133 14.70 9.10 9.20
C THR A 133 13.58 8.71 8.23
N ILE A 134 13.75 7.63 7.48
CA ILE A 134 12.73 7.11 6.55
C ILE A 134 11.47 6.70 7.31
N ALA A 135 11.61 5.95 8.40
CA ALA A 135 10.46 5.51 9.19
C ALA A 135 9.68 6.70 9.76
N ASN A 136 10.38 7.73 10.22
CA ASN A 136 9.77 8.97 10.68
C ASN A 136 9.05 9.71 9.54
N TYR A 137 9.62 9.79 8.34
CA TYR A 137 8.95 10.40 7.19
C TYR A 137 7.70 9.63 6.76
N TYR A 138 7.81 8.30 6.67
CA TYR A 138 6.69 7.42 6.34
C TYR A 138 5.51 7.64 7.29
N TRP A 139 5.74 7.58 8.60
CA TRP A 139 4.67 7.72 9.59
C TRP A 139 4.13 9.15 9.70
N LYS A 140 4.90 10.18 9.33
CA LYS A 140 4.41 11.56 9.22
C LYS A 140 3.59 11.83 7.95
N GLY A 141 3.48 10.86 7.05
CA GLY A 141 2.78 11.03 5.77
C GLY A 141 3.54 11.91 4.78
N ALA A 142 4.87 12.05 4.94
CA ALA A 142 5.68 12.80 3.98
C ALA A 142 5.82 12.02 2.67
N LEU A 143 5.88 12.73 1.55
CA LEU A 143 6.09 12.12 0.25
C LEU A 143 7.58 11.90 0.01
N VAL A 144 7.93 10.82 -0.70
CA VAL A 144 9.33 10.54 -1.07
C VAL A 144 9.98 11.71 -1.81
N GLU A 145 9.24 12.34 -2.72
CA GLU A 145 9.75 13.39 -3.59
C GLU A 145 10.20 14.65 -2.83
N GLU A 146 9.62 14.88 -1.65
CA GLU A 146 9.90 16.00 -0.74
C GLU A 146 11.22 15.81 0.01
N ALA A 147 11.66 14.56 0.21
CA ALA A 147 12.82 14.24 1.03
C ALA A 147 14.16 14.34 0.29
N GLY A 148 14.15 14.48 -1.04
CA GLY A 148 15.37 14.67 -1.83
C GLY A 148 16.35 13.50 -1.78
N LEU A 149 15.84 12.27 -1.69
CA LEU A 149 16.66 11.06 -1.63
C LEU A 149 17.54 10.90 -2.88
N THR A 150 18.65 10.16 -2.72
CA THR A 150 19.57 9.84 -3.80
C THR A 150 19.85 8.34 -3.84
N PHE A 151 20.03 7.81 -5.04
CA PHE A 151 20.46 6.44 -5.27
C PHE A 151 21.50 6.46 -6.40
N MET A 152 22.65 5.79 -6.19
CA MET A 152 23.77 5.81 -7.13
C MET A 152 24.22 7.24 -7.55
N ASN A 153 24.21 8.19 -6.60
CA ASN A 153 24.50 9.62 -6.81
C ASN A 153 23.52 10.38 -7.71
N GLU A 154 22.42 9.76 -8.12
CA GLU A 154 21.33 10.44 -8.83
C GLU A 154 20.18 10.72 -7.87
N ARG A 155 19.44 11.81 -8.13
CA ARG A 155 18.25 12.10 -7.33
C ARG A 155 17.20 11.03 -7.63
N TRP A 156 16.77 10.33 -6.59
CA TRP A 156 15.72 9.34 -6.71
C TRP A 156 14.37 10.04 -6.75
N ARG A 157 13.62 9.82 -7.84
CA ARG A 157 12.33 10.45 -8.09
C ARG A 157 11.37 9.40 -8.60
N GLU A 158 10.48 8.97 -7.74
CA GLU A 158 9.36 8.11 -8.11
C GLU A 158 8.07 8.88 -7.89
N PRO A 159 7.05 8.69 -8.75
CA PRO A 159 5.73 9.23 -8.47
C PRO A 159 5.21 8.61 -7.17
N PRO A 160 4.62 9.41 -6.27
CA PRO A 160 4.07 8.90 -5.03
C PRO A 160 2.95 7.91 -5.31
N VAL A 161 2.84 6.91 -4.46
CA VAL A 161 1.75 5.92 -4.50
C VAL A 161 1.17 5.84 -3.11
N ILE A 162 0.00 6.46 -2.92
CA ILE A 162 -0.62 6.55 -1.60
C ILE A 162 -1.33 5.23 -1.27
N GLU A 163 -0.76 4.50 -0.31
CA GLU A 163 -1.39 3.34 0.29
C GLU A 163 -2.24 3.76 1.50
N ALA A 164 -3.28 2.97 1.76
CA ALA A 164 -4.16 3.09 2.91
C ALA A 164 -3.95 1.87 3.82
N LEU A 165 -3.57 2.11 5.07
CA LEU A 165 -3.59 1.11 6.15
C LEU A 165 -4.97 1.15 6.79
N PHE A 166 -5.81 0.15 6.51
CA PHE A 166 -7.20 0.17 6.92
C PHE A 166 -7.51 -0.90 7.97
N GLN A 167 -8.21 -0.52 9.03
CA GLN A 167 -8.80 -1.40 10.03
C GLN A 167 -10.30 -1.12 10.15
N GLY A 168 -11.12 -2.12 9.84
CA GLY A 168 -12.57 -2.01 9.83
C GLY A 168 -13.19 -3.03 8.89
N THR A 169 -14.44 -2.81 8.49
CA THR A 169 -15.11 -3.65 7.49
C THR A 169 -15.12 -2.95 6.14
N LEU A 170 -14.82 -3.70 5.06
CA LEU A 170 -14.97 -3.23 3.68
C LEU A 170 -15.88 -4.19 2.90
N GLU A 171 -16.62 -3.64 1.94
CA GLU A 171 -17.46 -4.38 1.02
C GLU A 171 -17.04 -4.13 -0.42
N ALA A 172 -17.16 -5.17 -1.26
CA ALA A 172 -16.84 -5.06 -2.69
C ALA A 172 -17.92 -4.27 -3.39
N THR A 173 -17.52 -3.23 -4.10
CA THR A 173 -18.42 -2.65 -5.09
C THR A 173 -18.25 -3.45 -6.37
N THR A 174 -19.08 -4.48 -6.57
CA THR A 174 -19.21 -5.11 -7.88
C THR A 174 -19.64 -4.03 -8.86
N VAL A 175 -18.74 -3.65 -9.78
CA VAL A 175 -19.15 -2.91 -10.97
C VAL A 175 -19.85 -3.95 -11.83
N THR A 176 -21.15 -4.15 -11.61
CA THR A 176 -21.97 -4.79 -12.64
C THR A 176 -21.80 -3.92 -13.87
N PRO A 177 -21.20 -4.40 -14.99
CA PRO A 177 -21.33 -3.65 -16.22
C PRO A 177 -22.83 -3.59 -16.47
N GLN A 178 -23.43 -2.42 -16.30
CA GLN A 178 -24.71 -2.15 -16.92
C GLN A 178 -24.42 -2.24 -18.41
N SER A 179 -24.56 -3.44 -18.98
CA SER A 179 -24.85 -3.59 -20.40
C SER A 179 -26.18 -2.89 -20.57
N ALA A 180 -26.13 -1.60 -20.86
CA ALA A 180 -27.26 -0.89 -21.42
C ALA A 180 -27.57 -1.65 -22.71
N TRP A 181 -28.62 -2.48 -22.64
CA TRP A 181 -29.25 -3.03 -23.83
C TRP A 181 -29.58 -1.84 -24.72
N LEU A 182 -28.93 -1.74 -25.87
CA LEU A 182 -29.39 -0.81 -26.90
C LEU A 182 -30.79 -1.29 -27.32
N PRO A 183 -31.83 -0.46 -27.19
CA PRO A 183 -33.13 -0.83 -27.70
C PRO A 183 -33.07 -0.76 -29.23
N GLY A 184 -33.35 -1.88 -29.89
CA GLY A 184 -33.68 -1.90 -31.31
C GLY A 184 -32.77 -2.74 -32.19
N PHE A 185 -32.92 -4.06 -32.13
CA PHE A 185 -32.93 -4.91 -33.32
C PHE A 185 -33.98 -6.00 -33.08
N GLY A 186 -35.19 -5.74 -33.57
CA GLY A 186 -36.23 -6.74 -33.83
C GLY A 186 -36.29 -7.04 -35.32
#